data_AF-A0A523K7N1-F1
#
_entry.id   AF-A0A523K7N1-F1
#
_cell.length_a   1.000
_cell.length_b   1.000
_cell.length_c   1.000
_cell.angle_alpha   90.00
_cell.angle_beta   90.00
_cell.angle_gamma   90.00
#
_symmetry.space_group_name_H-M   'P 1'
#
loop_
_entity.id
_entity.type
_entity.pdbx_description
1 polymer ?
#
loop_
_entity_poly.entity_id
_entity_poly.type
_entity_poly.pdbx_seq_one_letter_code
_entity_poly.pdbx_strand_id
1 'polypeptide(L)'
;MRLIKVVPFILLLGFSSVVSANDFPTRDRVEYVLFCLQDLGRNSMDDLQTCSCRIDSVASAMSFESYGWAVTYDRNKRMTGEKGSVFRDNKAGKRLSKQLAAANESANGHCKQVVQIVAPTDLTGDKRYKRYDEEQKLQ
;
A
#
# COMPACT_ATOMS: atom_id res chain seq x y z
N MET A 1 -46.72 -44.28 19.08
CA MET A 1 -45.27 -44.13 19.33
C MET A 1 -44.62 -43.54 18.08
N ARG A 2 -43.87 -42.44 18.28
CA ARG A 2 -42.83 -41.83 17.43
C ARG A 2 -43.19 -41.39 16.00
N LEU A 3 -43.59 -40.11 15.91
CA LEU A 3 -43.47 -39.29 14.69
C LEU A 3 -42.00 -38.87 14.52
N ILE A 4 -41.36 -39.37 13.47
CA ILE A 4 -39.99 -38.97 13.07
C ILE A 4 -40.11 -37.61 12.37
N LYS A 5 -39.72 -36.54 13.05
CA LYS A 5 -39.54 -35.21 12.44
C LYS A 5 -38.24 -35.23 11.65
N VAL A 6 -38.35 -35.32 10.32
CA VAL A 6 -37.24 -35.15 9.39
C VAL A 6 -36.87 -33.67 9.38
N VAL A 7 -35.97 -33.27 10.29
CA VAL A 7 -35.36 -31.93 10.25
C VAL A 7 -34.42 -31.93 9.05
N PRO A 8 -34.55 -31.00 8.09
CA PRO A 8 -33.72 -31.00 6.90
C PRO A 8 -32.29 -30.68 7.33
N PHE A 9 -31.42 -31.66 7.22
CA PHE A 9 -29.97 -31.54 7.30
C PHE A 9 -29.44 -30.84 6.03
N ILE A 10 -29.99 -29.65 5.71
CA ILE A 10 -29.59 -28.81 4.56
C ILE A 10 -29.47 -27.36 5.06
N LEU A 11 -28.84 -27.16 6.21
CA LEU A 11 -28.51 -25.81 6.70
C LEU A 11 -27.17 -25.81 7.46
N LEU A 12 -26.19 -26.53 6.94
CA LEU A 12 -24.79 -26.51 7.39
C LEU A 12 -23.81 -26.34 6.22
N LEU A 13 -24.24 -25.68 5.14
CA LEU A 13 -23.29 -25.05 4.24
C LEU A 13 -22.89 -23.74 4.88
N GLY A 14 -21.80 -23.78 5.66
CA GLY A 14 -21.17 -22.59 6.21
C GLY A 14 -20.94 -21.60 5.07
N PHE A 15 -21.53 -20.42 5.19
CA PHE A 15 -21.11 -19.26 4.41
C PHE A 15 -19.67 -18.98 4.84
N SER A 16 -18.70 -19.45 4.04
CA SER A 16 -17.36 -18.88 4.08
C SER A 16 -17.52 -17.42 3.71
N SER A 17 -17.54 -16.55 4.71
CA SER A 17 -17.34 -15.13 4.51
C SER A 17 -16.06 -15.01 3.70
N VAL A 18 -16.16 -14.63 2.42
CA VAL A 18 -14.99 -14.16 1.69
C VAL A 18 -14.62 -12.87 2.39
N VAL A 19 -13.73 -12.98 3.37
CA VAL A 19 -13.01 -11.84 3.93
C VAL A 19 -12.29 -11.25 2.73
N SER A 20 -12.78 -10.11 2.24
CA SER A 20 -12.06 -9.26 1.28
C SER A 20 -10.96 -8.53 2.06
N ALA A 21 -10.03 -9.31 2.60
CA ALA A 21 -8.79 -8.79 3.14
C ALA A 21 -7.88 -8.52 1.95
N ASN A 22 -7.94 -7.29 1.42
CA ASN A 22 -6.89 -6.67 0.61
C ASN A 22 -6.16 -7.68 -0.32
N ASP A 23 -6.82 -8.07 -1.41
CA ASP A 23 -6.53 -9.22 -2.30
C ASP A 23 -5.18 -9.17 -3.06
N PHE A 24 -4.19 -8.42 -2.57
CA PHE A 24 -2.86 -8.39 -3.13
C PHE A 24 -2.12 -9.69 -2.76
N PRO A 25 -1.74 -10.53 -3.74
CA PRO A 25 -0.96 -11.74 -3.47
C PRO A 25 0.38 -11.39 -2.81
N THR A 26 0.90 -12.30 -1.99
CA THR A 26 2.19 -12.11 -1.30
C THR A 26 3.32 -11.77 -2.28
N ARG A 27 3.34 -12.41 -3.45
CA ARG A 27 4.32 -12.13 -4.50
C ARG A 27 4.30 -10.66 -4.92
N ASP A 28 3.13 -10.11 -5.23
CA ASP A 28 2.97 -8.73 -5.70
C ASP A 28 3.27 -7.69 -4.61
N ARG A 29 2.96 -8.02 -3.35
CA ARG A 29 3.36 -7.18 -2.20
C ARG A 29 4.88 -7.09 -2.09
N VAL A 30 5.56 -8.23 -2.17
CA VAL A 30 7.03 -8.30 -2.14
C VAL A 30 7.62 -7.55 -3.33
N GLU A 31 7.10 -7.74 -4.53
CA GLU A 31 7.54 -7.02 -5.73
C GLU A 31 7.38 -5.51 -5.60
N TYR A 32 6.25 -5.02 -5.08
CA TYR A 32 6.07 -3.60 -4.78
C TYR A 32 7.13 -3.09 -3.78
N VAL A 33 7.36 -3.81 -2.68
CA VAL A 33 8.33 -3.39 -1.66
C VAL A 33 9.73 -3.29 -2.26
N LEU A 34 10.12 -4.24 -3.12
CA LEU A 34 11.41 -4.20 -3.81
C LEU A 34 11.56 -2.97 -4.71
N PHE A 35 10.52 -2.61 -5.48
CA PHE A 35 10.55 -1.39 -6.29
C PHE A 35 10.55 -0.12 -5.44
N CYS A 36 9.79 -0.08 -4.36
CA CYS A 36 9.79 1.05 -3.44
C CYS A 36 11.16 1.26 -2.79
N LEU A 37 11.85 0.20 -2.37
CA LEU A 37 13.22 0.29 -1.84
C LEU A 37 14.20 0.83 -2.89
N GLN A 38 14.05 0.39 -4.14
CA GLN A 38 14.83 0.91 -5.27
C GLN A 38 14.58 2.41 -5.50
N ASP A 39 13.32 2.85 -5.44
CA ASP A 39 12.94 4.26 -5.57
C ASP A 39 13.48 5.13 -4.42
N LEU A 40 13.54 4.57 -3.20
CA LEU A 40 14.15 5.22 -2.03
C LEU A 40 15.69 5.24 -2.09
N GLY A 41 16.32 4.38 -2.90
CA GLY A 41 17.76 4.23 -3.02
C GLY A 41 18.44 3.69 -1.75
N ARG A 42 17.68 3.05 -0.85
CA ARG A 42 18.15 2.54 0.46
C ARG A 42 17.45 1.23 0.79
N ASN A 43 18.18 0.33 1.46
CA ASN A 43 17.73 -1.02 1.79
C ASN A 43 17.85 -1.33 3.30
N SER A 44 17.38 -0.42 4.16
CA SER A 44 17.36 -0.64 5.61
C SER A 44 16.05 -1.28 6.10
N MET A 45 16.03 -1.77 7.34
CA MET A 45 14.79 -2.25 7.96
C MET A 45 13.72 -1.14 8.06
N ASP A 46 14.12 0.10 8.32
CA ASP A 46 13.20 1.24 8.39
C ASP A 46 12.58 1.57 7.03
N ASP A 47 13.38 1.47 5.96
CA ASP A 47 12.90 1.66 4.58
C ASP A 47 11.93 0.52 4.20
N LEU A 48 12.22 -0.72 4.61
CA LEU A 48 11.33 -1.87 4.42
C LEU A 48 10.00 -1.66 5.15
N GLN A 49 10.01 -1.16 6.38
CA GLN A 49 8.79 -0.81 7.12
C GLN A 49 8.00 0.30 6.42
N THR A 50 8.70 1.34 5.94
CA THR A 50 8.09 2.43 5.16
C THR A 50 7.39 1.90 3.91
N CYS A 51 8.08 1.08 3.12
CA CYS A 51 7.54 0.49 1.90
C CYS A 51 6.41 -0.50 2.16
N SER A 52 6.47 -1.26 3.25
CA SER A 52 5.39 -2.16 3.68
C SER A 52 4.12 -1.38 4.05
N CYS A 53 4.26 -0.29 4.81
CA CYS A 53 3.16 0.63 5.12
C CYS A 53 2.52 1.19 3.85
N ARG A 54 3.33 1.57 2.86
CA ARG A 54 2.81 2.15 1.61
C ARG A 54 1.97 1.17 0.81
N ILE A 55 2.40 -0.09 0.65
CA ILE A 55 1.59 -1.09 -0.06
C ILE A 55 0.31 -1.42 0.68
N ASP A 56 0.33 -1.46 2.01
CA ASP A 56 -0.88 -1.69 2.81
C ASP A 56 -1.88 -0.55 2.66
N SER A 57 -1.40 0.70 2.62
CA SER A 57 -2.24 1.86 2.33
C SER A 57 -2.83 1.79 0.92
N VAL A 58 -2.02 1.46 -0.10
CA VAL A 58 -2.51 1.30 -1.48
C VAL A 58 -3.56 0.18 -1.57
N ALA A 59 -3.32 -0.95 -0.93
CA ALA A 59 -4.25 -2.08 -0.93
C ALA A 59 -5.58 -1.75 -0.23
N SER A 60 -5.57 -0.86 0.78
CA SER A 60 -6.80 -0.38 1.42
C SER A 60 -7.63 0.57 0.53
N ALA A 61 -7.01 1.18 -0.49
CA ALA A 61 -7.63 2.18 -1.34
C ALA A 61 -8.17 1.63 -2.68
N MET A 62 -7.70 0.46 -3.12
CA MET A 62 -8.13 -0.16 -4.38
C MET A 62 -7.89 -1.67 -4.42
N SER A 63 -8.68 -2.38 -5.24
CA SER A 63 -8.50 -3.82 -5.47
C SER A 63 -7.22 -4.14 -6.23
N PHE A 64 -6.70 -5.36 -6.06
CA PHE A 64 -5.53 -5.85 -6.80
C PHE A 64 -5.73 -5.79 -8.32
N GLU A 65 -6.92 -6.13 -8.81
CA GLU A 65 -7.24 -6.02 -10.23
C GLU A 65 -7.10 -4.57 -10.73
N SER A 66 -7.70 -3.62 -10.02
CA SER A 66 -7.62 -2.19 -10.36
C SER A 66 -6.17 -1.69 -10.33
N TYR A 67 -5.39 -2.14 -9.35
CA TYR A 67 -3.98 -1.85 -9.23
C TYR A 67 -3.19 -2.39 -10.42
N GLY A 68 -3.40 -3.66 -10.80
CA GLY A 68 -2.74 -4.29 -11.93
C GLY A 68 -3.01 -3.55 -13.25
N TRP A 69 -4.26 -3.13 -13.48
CA TRP A 69 -4.62 -2.30 -14.64
C TRP A 69 -3.97 -0.92 -14.60
N ALA A 70 -3.91 -0.27 -13.43
CA ALA A 70 -3.27 1.03 -13.27
C ALA A 70 -1.76 0.98 -13.54
N VAL A 71 -1.04 0.02 -12.94
CA VAL A 71 0.40 -0.20 -13.16
C VAL A 71 0.68 -0.53 -14.63
N THR A 72 -0.15 -1.39 -15.23
CA THR A 72 -0.05 -1.74 -16.66
C THR A 72 -0.22 -0.51 -17.54
N TYR A 73 -1.22 0.33 -17.25
CA TYR A 73 -1.42 1.59 -17.96
C TYR A 73 -0.22 2.52 -17.80
N ASP A 74 0.30 2.70 -16.59
CA ASP A 74 1.41 3.63 -16.31
C ASP A 74 2.72 3.21 -16.98
N ARG A 75 2.97 1.91 -17.08
CA ARG A 75 4.10 1.35 -17.85
C ARG A 75 3.91 1.54 -19.35
N ASN A 76 2.74 1.20 -19.88
CA ASN A 76 2.51 1.12 -21.33
C ASN A 76 2.19 2.47 -21.98
N LYS A 77 1.62 3.44 -21.25
CA LYS A 77 1.35 4.79 -21.79
C LYS A 77 2.61 5.52 -22.27
N ARG A 78 3.78 5.11 -21.74
CA ARG A 78 5.10 5.65 -22.07
C ARG A 78 5.69 5.04 -23.36
N MET A 79 5.10 3.97 -23.90
CA MET A 79 5.56 3.41 -25.17
C MET A 79 5.38 4.41 -26.31
N THR A 80 6.35 4.46 -27.22
CA THR A 80 6.32 5.33 -28.39
C THR A 80 5.50 4.71 -29.53
N GLY A 81 5.15 5.54 -30.51
CA GLY A 81 4.38 5.13 -31.69
C GLY A 81 2.90 4.81 -31.42
N GLU A 82 2.27 4.18 -32.40
CA GLU A 82 0.84 3.85 -32.42
C GLU A 82 0.46 2.85 -31.31
N LYS A 83 1.34 1.89 -31.01
CA LYS A 83 1.13 0.92 -29.92
C LYS A 83 0.93 1.60 -28.56
N GLY A 84 1.61 2.73 -28.33
CA GLY A 84 1.43 3.52 -27.12
C GLY A 84 0.17 4.40 -27.13
N SER A 85 -0.36 4.76 -28.31
CA SER A 85 -1.54 5.64 -28.39
C SER A 85 -2.77 4.93 -27.83
N VAL A 86 -2.92 3.63 -28.10
CA VAL A 86 -3.99 2.78 -27.55
C VAL A 86 -4.08 2.89 -26.02
N PHE A 87 -2.93 2.94 -25.33
CA PHE A 87 -2.91 3.14 -23.89
C PHE A 87 -3.19 4.59 -23.52
N ARG A 88 -2.58 5.59 -24.18
CA ARG A 88 -2.83 7.01 -23.87
C ARG A 88 -4.31 7.41 -24.01
N ASP A 89 -5.01 6.83 -24.97
CA ASP A 89 -6.41 7.11 -25.28
C ASP A 89 -7.40 6.31 -24.42
N ASN A 90 -6.93 5.31 -23.66
CA ASN A 90 -7.75 4.51 -22.77
C ASN A 90 -8.22 5.32 -21.54
N LYS A 91 -9.50 5.74 -21.55
CA LYS A 91 -10.13 6.50 -20.46
C LYS A 91 -10.20 5.74 -19.14
N ALA A 92 -10.47 4.43 -19.17
CA ALA A 92 -10.55 3.61 -17.97
C ALA A 92 -9.18 3.48 -17.30
N GLY A 93 -8.13 3.20 -18.09
CA GLY A 93 -6.76 3.16 -17.60
C GLY A 93 -6.32 4.49 -17.00
N LYS A 94 -6.67 5.61 -17.64
CA LYS A 94 -6.38 6.96 -17.10
C LYS A 94 -7.07 7.21 -15.75
N ARG A 95 -8.30 6.74 -15.57
CA ARG A 95 -9.04 6.83 -14.29
C ARG A 95 -8.35 6.02 -13.20
N LEU A 96 -7.98 4.77 -13.49
CA LEU A 96 -7.32 3.89 -12.54
C LEU A 96 -5.91 4.37 -12.18
N SER A 97 -5.15 4.89 -13.14
CA SER A 97 -3.85 5.55 -12.90
C SER A 97 -3.98 6.75 -11.96
N LYS A 98 -5.02 7.58 -12.13
CA LYS A 98 -5.30 8.67 -11.18
C LYS A 98 -5.64 8.17 -9.78
N GLN A 99 -6.43 7.09 -9.67
CA GLN A 99 -6.75 6.47 -8.38
C GLN A 99 -5.48 5.93 -7.69
N LEU A 100 -4.61 5.25 -8.44
CA LEU A 100 -3.33 4.77 -7.93
C LEU A 100 -2.42 5.93 -7.49
N ALA A 101 -2.35 7.02 -8.27
CA ALA A 101 -1.59 8.20 -7.89
C ALA A 101 -2.10 8.82 -6.58
N ALA A 102 -3.43 8.93 -6.41
CA ALA A 102 -4.02 9.42 -5.16
C ALA A 102 -3.75 8.49 -3.97
N ALA A 103 -3.81 7.18 -4.17
CA ALA A 103 -3.47 6.19 -3.15
C ALA A 103 -2.00 6.31 -2.73
N ASN A 104 -1.08 6.43 -3.69
CA ASN A 104 0.34 6.63 -3.41
C ASN A 104 0.62 7.96 -2.70
N GLU A 105 -0.07 9.05 -3.08
CA GLU A 105 0.07 10.34 -2.39
C GLU A 105 -0.39 10.24 -0.92
N SER A 106 -1.54 9.61 -0.68
CA SER A 106 -2.03 9.36 0.67
C SER A 106 -1.01 8.53 1.47
N ALA A 107 -0.54 7.42 0.89
CA ALA A 107 0.47 6.55 1.47
C ALA A 107 1.76 7.32 1.82
N ASN A 108 2.28 8.13 0.90
CA ASN A 108 3.49 8.94 1.13
C ASN A 108 3.30 9.97 2.26
N GLY A 109 2.08 10.49 2.42
CA GLY A 109 1.74 11.47 3.47
C GLY A 109 1.86 10.90 4.89
N HIS A 110 1.39 9.66 5.12
CA HIS A 110 1.40 9.03 6.45
C HIS A 110 2.47 7.95 6.65
N CYS A 111 2.90 7.26 5.59
CA CYS A 111 4.03 6.32 5.59
C CYS A 111 5.32 7.05 5.15
N LYS A 112 5.87 7.85 6.06
CA LYS A 112 7.07 8.66 5.80
C LYS A 112 8.34 7.84 5.89
N GLN A 113 9.28 8.12 5.00
CA GLN A 113 10.62 7.55 5.06
C GLN A 113 11.39 8.09 6.27
N VAL A 114 11.94 7.19 7.07
CA VAL A 114 12.85 7.52 8.16
C VAL A 114 14.26 7.70 7.60
N VAL A 115 14.66 8.94 7.35
CA VAL A 115 15.95 9.27 6.69
C VAL A 115 17.15 9.23 7.66
N GLN A 116 16.92 9.32 8.97
CA GLN A 116 17.96 9.25 10.01
C GLN A 116 17.33 8.84 11.36
N ILE A 117 17.77 7.71 11.94
CA ILE A 117 17.85 7.60 13.41
C ILE A 117 19.26 8.07 13.74
N VAL A 118 19.43 9.36 14.03
CA VAL A 118 20.71 9.87 14.53
C VAL A 118 20.88 9.23 15.91
N ALA A 119 21.77 8.25 16.03
CA ALA A 119 22.21 7.79 17.34
C ALA A 119 22.76 9.03 18.07
N PRO A 120 22.28 9.34 19.28
CA PRO A 120 22.55 10.61 19.93
C PRO A 120 23.95 10.59 20.53
N THR A 121 24.98 10.73 19.70
CA THR A 121 26.30 11.17 20.18
C THR A 121 26.50 12.67 19.97
N ASP A 122 25.59 13.35 19.27
CA ASP A 122 25.52 14.82 19.24
C ASP A 122 24.11 15.30 18.84
N LEU A 123 23.21 15.41 19.83
CA LEU A 123 21.91 16.08 19.67
C LEU A 123 22.00 17.59 19.94
N THR A 124 23.19 18.11 20.25
CA THR A 124 23.38 19.49 20.74
C THR A 124 23.05 20.54 19.67
N GLY A 125 23.05 20.15 18.39
CA GLY A 125 22.70 21.01 17.25
C GLY A 125 21.26 20.90 16.73
N ASP A 126 20.46 19.88 17.10
CA ASP A 126 19.10 19.71 16.55
C ASP A 126 18.09 20.62 17.26
N LYS A 127 17.38 21.47 16.51
CA LYS A 127 16.31 22.33 17.02
C LYS A 127 15.13 21.53 17.60
N ARG A 128 14.93 20.28 17.19
CA ARG A 128 13.92 19.38 17.76
C ARG A 128 14.30 18.91 19.16
N TYR A 129 15.59 18.74 19.44
CA TYR A 129 16.07 18.37 20.79
C TYR A 129 15.84 19.50 21.80
N LYS A 130 16.12 20.75 21.41
CA LYS A 130 15.89 21.92 22.28
C LYS A 130 14.43 22.07 22.70
N ARG A 131 13.50 21.81 21.78
CA ARG A 131 12.06 21.85 22.06
C ARG A 131 11.63 20.80 23.08
N TYR A 132 12.18 19.59 22.99
CA TYR A 132 11.91 18.52 23.94
C TYR A 132 12.45 18.83 25.35
N ASP A 133 13.66 19.41 25.46
CA ASP A 133 14.25 19.84 26.73
C ASP A 133 13.46 21.01 27.37
N GLU A 134 12.96 21.94 26.56
CA GLU A 134 12.06 23.01 27.03
C GLU A 134 10.70 22.46 27.50
N GLU A 135 10.12 21.49 26.80
CA GLU A 135 8.87 20.82 27.19
C GLU A 135 9.03 20.00 28.49
N GLN A 136 10.18 19.36 28.72
CA GLN A 136 10.45 18.65 29.97
C GLN A 136 10.75 19.57 31.17
N LYS A 137 11.28 20.78 30.94
CA LYS A 137 11.50 21.77 32.02
C LYS A 137 10.21 22.41 32.53
N LEU A 138 9.10 22.24 31.83
CA LEU A 138 7.76 22.68 32.26
C LEU A 138 6.97 21.59 33.01
N GLN A 139 7.50 20.37 33.11
CA GLN A 139 6.95 19.30 33.94
C GLN A 139 7.69 19.21 35.28
#